data_AF-A0A2W1BLD2-F1
#
_entry.id   AF-A0A2W1BLD2-F1
#
_cell.length_a   1.000
_cell.length_b   1.000
_cell.length_c   1.000
_cell.angle_alpha   90.00
_cell.angle_beta   90.00
_cell.angle_gamma   90.00
#
_symmetry.space_group_name_H-M   'P 1'
#
loop_
_entity.id
_entity.type
_entity.pdbx_description
1 polymer ?
#
loop_
_entity_poly.entity_id
_entity_poly.type
_entity_poly.pdbx_seq_one_letter_code
_entity_poly.pdbx_strand_id
1 'polypeptide(L)'
;MLPIILIVCLSVLASAPASPQFGQLLSNAVQASGQLAVQAAGQVAGVTHTLARYAHDFDVFPDKSKQVQRNYTLAEVQRCSGVAGGCLFVVYKGLVLDLTEFAPYHRGGSSVLQQCAGGDASAAMLASGMPPQVYEIFLKRFVVGRLVSISDEGKNMNNAE
;
A
#
# COMPACT_ATOMS: atom_id res chain seq x y z
N MET A 1 -25.54 42.39 -30.36
CA MET A 1 -24.19 42.25 -29.79
C MET A 1 -23.85 40.77 -29.63
N LEU A 2 -23.46 40.14 -30.74
CA LEU A 2 -22.51 39.03 -30.84
C LEU A 2 -22.17 38.87 -32.34
N PRO A 3 -20.90 38.84 -32.72
CA PRO A 3 -20.48 38.00 -33.86
C PRO A 3 -19.19 37.23 -33.48
N ILE A 4 -19.14 35.90 -33.61
CA ILE A 4 -18.77 35.15 -34.82
C ILE A 4 -17.57 35.79 -35.54
N ILE A 5 -16.37 35.34 -35.15
CA ILE A 5 -15.10 35.42 -35.89
C ILE A 5 -14.42 34.08 -35.52
N LEU A 6 -14.13 33.13 -36.40
CA LEU A 6 -13.24 33.25 -37.55
C LEU A 6 -13.46 32.02 -38.46
N ILE A 7 -13.96 32.24 -39.68
CA ILE A 7 -13.72 31.33 -40.81
C ILE A 7 -12.61 31.96 -41.64
N VAL A 8 -11.85 31.09 -42.32
CA VAL A 8 -10.92 31.29 -43.45
C VAL A 8 -9.45 31.11 -43.06
N CYS A 9 -8.98 29.89 -43.28
CA CYS A 9 -7.95 29.68 -44.30
C CYS A 9 -7.92 28.19 -44.67
N LEU A 10 -8.86 27.84 -45.56
CA LEU A 10 -8.77 26.65 -46.38
C LEU A 10 -7.56 26.82 -47.32
N SER A 11 -6.93 25.70 -47.67
CA SER A 11 -5.98 25.52 -48.79
C SER A 11 -4.60 26.18 -48.69
N VAL A 12 -3.67 25.46 -48.08
CA VAL A 12 -2.31 25.34 -48.64
C VAL A 12 -2.03 23.85 -48.85
N LEU A 13 -2.42 23.37 -50.03
CA LEU A 13 -1.84 22.19 -50.63
C LEU A 13 -0.46 22.63 -51.16
N ALA A 14 0.55 22.66 -50.30
CA ALA A 14 1.94 22.86 -50.70
C ALA A 14 2.70 21.59 -50.35
N SER A 15 3.19 20.93 -51.39
CA SER A 15 4.15 19.82 -51.36
C SER A 15 5.23 20.07 -50.30
N ALA A 16 5.13 19.39 -49.15
CA ALA A 16 6.23 19.34 -48.20
C ALA A 16 7.40 18.59 -48.87
N PRO A 17 8.64 19.11 -48.82
CA PRO A 17 9.78 18.29 -49.20
C PRO A 17 9.81 17.10 -48.23
N ALA A 18 9.68 15.89 -48.77
CA ALA A 18 9.96 14.67 -48.04
C ALA A 18 11.46 14.65 -47.73
N SER A 19 11.88 15.40 -46.71
CA SER A 19 13.24 15.31 -46.21
C SER A 19 13.36 13.98 -45.47
N PRO A 20 14.42 13.18 -45.73
CA PRO A 20 14.64 11.92 -45.02
C PRO A 20 14.67 12.11 -43.50
N GLN A 21 15.07 13.30 -43.07
CA GLN A 21 15.14 13.73 -41.68
C GLN A 21 13.77 13.81 -41.01
N PHE A 22 12.72 14.28 -41.71
CA PHE A 22 11.37 14.34 -41.15
C PHE A 22 10.76 12.93 -41.00
N GLY A 23 10.98 12.05 -41.97
CA GLY A 23 10.58 10.64 -41.88
C GLY A 23 11.28 9.90 -40.74
N GLN A 24 12.57 10.17 -40.53
CA GLN A 24 13.34 9.61 -39.41
C GLN A 24 12.86 10.14 -38.05
N LEU A 25 12.50 11.42 -37.94
CA LEU A 25 11.96 11.98 -36.70
C LEU A 25 10.62 11.34 -36.31
N LEU A 26 9.71 11.13 -37.27
CA LEU A 26 8.43 10.44 -37.01
C LEU A 26 8.64 8.96 -36.66
N SER A 27 9.59 8.28 -37.31
CA SER A 27 9.90 6.87 -37.02
C SER A 27 10.54 6.71 -35.63
N ASN A 28 11.47 7.59 -35.25
CA ASN A 28 12.07 7.57 -33.92
C ASN A 28 11.03 7.88 -32.84
N ALA A 29 10.12 8.82 -33.08
CA ALA A 29 9.05 9.16 -32.14
C ALA A 29 8.05 7.99 -31.95
N VAL A 30 7.68 7.29 -33.03
CA VAL A 30 6.77 6.13 -32.93
C VAL A 30 7.44 4.95 -32.23
N GLN A 31 8.72 4.71 -32.49
CA GLN A 31 9.49 3.66 -31.83
C GLN A 31 9.70 3.95 -30.34
N ALA A 32 10.04 5.18 -29.99
CA ALA A 32 10.17 5.62 -28.60
C ALA A 32 8.83 5.47 -27.83
N SER A 33 7.71 5.82 -28.49
CA SER A 33 6.37 5.65 -27.89
C SER A 33 5.99 4.19 -27.68
N GLY A 34 6.32 3.31 -28.64
CA GLY A 34 6.12 1.87 -28.51
C GLY A 34 6.97 1.25 -27.40
N GLN A 35 8.23 1.68 -27.27
CA GLN A 35 9.12 1.23 -26.20
C GLN A 35 8.62 1.67 -24.81
N LEU A 36 8.13 2.91 -24.67
CA LEU A 36 7.51 3.37 -23.42
C LEU A 36 6.26 2.55 -23.06
N ALA A 37 5.40 2.25 -24.03
CA ALA A 37 4.19 1.45 -23.79
C ALA A 37 4.54 0.00 -23.37
N VAL A 38 5.53 -0.61 -24.02
CA VAL A 38 6.01 -1.97 -23.68
C VAL A 38 6.71 -1.98 -22.31
N GLN A 39 7.50 -0.96 -21.97
CA GLN A 39 8.11 -0.81 -20.64
C GLN A 39 7.05 -0.61 -19.57
N ALA A 40 6.05 0.25 -19.80
CA ALA A 40 4.94 0.45 -18.88
C ALA A 40 4.13 -0.84 -18.66
N ALA A 41 3.82 -1.59 -19.73
CA ALA A 41 3.14 -2.89 -19.62
C ALA A 41 3.98 -3.93 -18.86
N GLY A 42 5.30 -3.98 -19.11
CA GLY A 42 6.22 -4.87 -18.40
C GLY A 42 6.36 -4.54 -16.91
N GLN A 43 6.37 -3.26 -16.56
CA GLN A 43 6.36 -2.82 -15.16
C GLN A 43 5.05 -3.18 -14.46
N VAL A 44 3.90 -3.00 -15.12
CA VAL A 44 2.59 -3.36 -14.58
C VAL A 44 2.46 -4.87 -14.38
N ALA A 45 2.93 -5.69 -15.33
CA ALA A 45 2.95 -7.15 -15.21
C ALA A 45 3.87 -7.65 -14.09
N GLY A 46 5.04 -7.00 -13.89
CA GLY A 46 5.96 -7.33 -12.81
C GLY A 46 5.38 -7.03 -11.42
N VAL A 47 4.65 -5.92 -11.28
CA VAL A 47 3.98 -5.54 -10.03
C VAL A 47 2.80 -6.47 -9.73
N THR A 48 1.97 -6.82 -10.72
CA THR A 48 0.81 -7.71 -10.51
C THR A 48 1.23 -9.12 -10.11
N HIS A 49 2.25 -9.70 -10.76
CA HIS A 49 2.77 -11.01 -10.38
C HIS A 49 3.37 -11.00 -8.96
N THR A 50 4.06 -9.91 -8.60
CA THR A 50 4.66 -9.77 -7.27
C THR A 50 3.59 -9.67 -6.18
N LEU A 51 2.55 -8.85 -6.37
CA LEU A 51 1.44 -8.72 -5.42
C LEU A 51 0.60 -9.99 -5.29
N ALA A 52 0.34 -10.70 -6.40
CA ALA A 52 -0.37 -11.98 -6.38
C ALA A 52 0.41 -13.04 -5.59
N ARG A 53 1.73 -13.10 -5.76
CA ARG A 53 2.59 -13.98 -4.96
C ARG A 53 2.58 -13.62 -3.48
N TYR A 54 2.67 -12.33 -3.15
CA TYR A 54 2.53 -11.89 -1.77
C TYR A 54 1.17 -12.27 -1.18
N ALA A 55 0.07 -12.10 -1.91
CA ALA A 55 -1.26 -12.48 -1.43
C ALA A 55 -1.35 -13.96 -1.09
N HIS A 56 -0.83 -14.83 -1.95
CA HIS A 56 -0.77 -16.26 -1.66
C HIS A 56 0.08 -16.57 -0.41
N ASP A 57 1.25 -15.94 -0.28
CA ASP A 57 2.13 -16.10 0.90
C ASP A 57 1.43 -15.65 2.20
N PHE A 58 0.46 -14.74 2.14
CA PHE A 58 -0.30 -14.27 3.31
C PHE A 58 -1.55 -15.10 3.63
N ASP A 59 -2.05 -15.91 2.69
CA ASP A 59 -3.25 -16.74 2.89
C ASP A 59 -2.98 -17.98 3.78
N VAL A 60 -1.71 -18.28 4.05
CA VAL A 60 -1.32 -19.33 5.02
C VAL A 60 -1.54 -18.89 6.48
N PHE A 61 -1.68 -17.59 6.74
CA PHE A 61 -1.93 -17.05 8.07
C PHE A 61 -3.44 -16.90 8.31
N PRO A 62 -3.90 -17.14 9.56
CA PRO A 62 -5.29 -16.92 9.89
C PRO A 62 -5.67 -15.44 9.69
N ASP A 63 -6.86 -15.23 9.12
CA ASP A 63 -7.44 -13.90 9.01
C ASP A 63 -8.03 -13.46 10.35
N LYS A 64 -7.18 -12.87 11.19
CA LYS A 64 -7.51 -12.38 12.54
C LYS A 64 -8.51 -11.23 12.51
N SER A 65 -8.63 -10.51 11.39
CA SER A 65 -9.63 -9.46 11.22
C SER A 65 -11.08 -9.96 11.28
N LYS A 66 -11.28 -11.26 11.01
CA LYS A 66 -12.58 -11.94 11.12
C LYS A 66 -12.90 -12.43 12.52
N GLN A 67 -11.94 -12.37 13.45
CA GLN A 67 -12.13 -12.77 14.85
C GLN A 67 -12.79 -11.64 15.65
N VAL A 68 -13.22 -11.96 16.87
CA VAL A 68 -13.81 -10.98 17.79
C VAL A 68 -12.77 -9.90 18.10
N GLN A 69 -13.08 -8.67 17.69
CA GLN A 69 -12.20 -7.52 17.86
C GLN A 69 -12.28 -6.99 19.29
N ARG A 70 -11.13 -6.65 19.87
CA ARG A 70 -11.04 -6.16 21.26
C ARG A 70 -10.52 -4.73 21.34
N ASN A 71 -10.85 -4.07 22.44
CA ASN A 71 -10.17 -2.84 22.83
C ASN A 71 -8.95 -3.23 23.68
N TYR A 72 -7.79 -2.64 23.37
CA TYR A 72 -6.56 -2.86 24.11
C TYR A 72 -6.07 -1.55 24.71
N THR A 73 -5.58 -1.64 25.92
CA THR A 73 -4.77 -0.58 26.53
C THR A 73 -3.33 -0.68 26.05
N LEU A 74 -2.57 0.44 26.13
CA LEU A 74 -1.15 0.43 25.78
C LEU A 74 -0.36 -0.58 26.65
N ALA A 75 -0.72 -0.71 27.92
CA ALA A 75 -0.08 -1.66 28.84
C ALA A 75 -0.30 -3.12 28.42
N GLU A 76 -1.47 -3.47 27.86
CA GLU A 76 -1.70 -4.81 27.31
C GLU A 76 -0.89 -5.06 26.05
N VAL A 77 -0.80 -4.08 25.15
CA VAL A 77 0.02 -4.19 23.94
C VAL A 77 1.49 -4.37 24.31
N GLN A 78 2.01 -3.61 25.27
CA GLN A 78 3.40 -3.69 25.74
C GLN A 78 3.82 -5.07 26.27
N ARG A 79 2.87 -5.86 26.82
CA ARG A 79 3.15 -7.24 27.25
C ARG A 79 3.47 -8.17 26.08
N CYS A 80 3.02 -7.83 24.88
CA CYS A 80 3.29 -8.56 23.65
C CYS A 80 4.48 -7.96 22.89
N SER A 81 5.64 -7.97 23.54
CA SER A 81 6.92 -7.46 23.01
C SER A 81 7.67 -8.45 22.11
N GLY A 82 7.14 -9.67 21.89
CA GLY A 82 7.79 -10.71 21.08
C GLY A 82 9.04 -11.33 21.72
N VAL A 83 9.32 -11.04 22.99
CA VAL A 83 10.46 -11.60 23.74
C VAL A 83 10.32 -13.11 23.86
N ALA A 84 11.43 -13.83 23.67
CA ALA A 84 11.50 -15.29 23.75
C ALA A 84 10.51 -16.05 22.84
N GLY A 85 10.07 -15.42 21.73
CA GLY A 85 9.07 -16.01 20.83
C GLY A 85 7.63 -15.96 21.37
N GLY A 86 7.37 -15.14 22.40
CA GLY A 86 6.03 -14.86 22.89
C GLY A 86 5.19 -14.01 21.94
N CYS A 87 4.01 -13.57 22.41
CA CYS A 87 3.14 -12.73 21.59
C CYS A 87 3.84 -11.45 21.13
N LEU A 88 3.63 -11.06 19.87
CA LEU A 88 4.24 -9.89 19.24
C LEU A 88 3.16 -9.01 18.64
N PHE A 89 2.80 -7.94 19.34
CA PHE A 89 1.81 -6.97 18.90
C PHE A 89 2.47 -5.66 18.51
N VAL A 90 1.91 -4.98 17.52
CA VAL A 90 2.28 -3.61 17.15
C VAL A 90 1.02 -2.78 16.97
N VAL A 91 1.13 -1.48 17.17
CA VAL A 91 0.08 -0.52 16.83
C VAL A 91 0.38 0.12 15.49
N TYR A 92 -0.61 0.18 14.61
CA TYR A 92 -0.55 0.94 13.38
C TYR A 92 -1.81 1.79 13.24
N LYS A 93 -1.65 3.13 13.24
CA LYS A 93 -2.75 4.09 13.14
C LYS A 93 -3.92 3.79 14.12
N GLY A 94 -3.58 3.44 15.36
CA GLY A 94 -4.55 3.09 16.41
C GLY A 94 -5.15 1.68 16.33
N LEU A 95 -4.78 0.87 15.33
CA LEU A 95 -5.17 -0.54 15.22
C LEU A 95 -4.09 -1.42 15.84
N VAL A 96 -4.51 -2.48 16.54
CA VAL A 96 -3.60 -3.45 17.17
C VAL A 96 -3.48 -4.66 16.24
N LEU A 97 -2.26 -4.93 15.79
CA LEU A 97 -1.94 -6.03 14.89
C LEU A 97 -1.19 -7.11 15.66
N ASP A 98 -1.64 -8.36 15.55
CA ASP A 98 -0.96 -9.54 16.08
C ASP A 98 -0.12 -10.20 14.98
N LEU A 99 1.18 -9.95 15.05
CA LEU A 99 2.18 -10.44 14.09
C LEU A 99 2.93 -11.68 14.60
N THR A 100 2.49 -12.30 15.70
CA THR A 100 3.20 -13.41 16.36
C THR A 100 3.56 -14.54 15.38
N GLU A 101 2.58 -15.00 14.61
CA GLU A 101 2.77 -16.10 13.64
C GLU A 101 3.50 -15.64 12.37
N PHE A 102 3.38 -14.35 12.02
CA PHE A 102 4.00 -13.78 10.83
C PHE A 102 5.49 -13.48 11.03
N ALA A 103 5.91 -13.17 12.25
CA ALA A 103 7.27 -12.74 12.56
C ALA A 103 8.40 -13.60 11.97
N PRO A 104 8.39 -14.94 12.06
CA PRO A 104 9.44 -15.79 11.48
C PRO A 104 9.46 -15.76 9.94
N TYR A 105 8.39 -15.34 9.29
CA TYR A 105 8.26 -15.25 7.83
C TYR A 105 8.53 -13.85 7.28
N HIS A 106 8.75 -12.87 8.17
CA HIS A 106 9.10 -11.52 7.77
C HIS A 106 10.46 -11.52 7.05
N ARG A 107 10.55 -10.92 5.85
CA ARG A 107 11.78 -10.94 5.04
C ARG A 107 12.99 -10.28 5.71
N GLY A 108 12.74 -9.33 6.62
CA GLY A 108 13.78 -8.71 7.45
C GLY A 108 14.10 -9.49 8.73
N GLY A 109 13.45 -10.63 8.96
CA GLY A 109 13.50 -11.41 10.19
C GLY A 109 12.61 -10.86 11.31
N SER A 110 12.39 -11.69 12.33
CA SER A 110 11.57 -11.35 13.51
C SER A 110 12.13 -10.18 14.31
N SER A 111 13.46 -10.02 14.33
CA SER A 111 14.15 -8.98 15.11
C SER A 111 13.75 -7.57 14.71
N VAL A 112 13.46 -7.34 13.41
CA VAL A 112 12.99 -6.04 12.92
C VAL A 112 11.61 -5.70 13.48
N LEU A 113 10.71 -6.68 13.56
CA LEU A 113 9.38 -6.47 14.14
C LEU A 113 9.44 -6.29 15.66
N GLN A 114 10.35 -7.01 16.34
CA GLN A 114 10.57 -6.88 17.78
C GLN A 114 11.02 -5.48 18.21
N GLN A 115 11.69 -4.71 17.35
CA GLN A 115 12.09 -3.32 17.65
C GLN A 115 10.90 -2.38 17.87
N CYS A 116 9.74 -2.70 17.28
CA CYS A 116 8.52 -1.92 17.43
C CYS A 116 7.44 -2.66 18.22
N ALA A 117 7.72 -3.87 18.68
CA ALA A 117 6.77 -4.68 19.41
C ALA A 117 6.38 -4.03 20.74
N GLY A 118 5.11 -4.14 21.08
CA GLY A 118 4.55 -3.49 22.26
C GLY A 118 4.27 -1.99 22.11
N GLY A 119 4.47 -1.40 20.93
CA GLY A 119 4.33 0.04 20.71
C GLY A 119 3.77 0.42 19.34
N ASP A 120 3.76 1.72 19.06
CA ASP A 120 3.32 2.28 17.78
C ASP A 120 4.42 2.17 16.72
N ALA A 121 4.15 1.35 15.70
CA ALA A 121 5.03 1.09 14.58
C ALA A 121 4.70 1.95 13.34
N SER A 122 3.75 2.89 13.43
CA SER A 122 3.27 3.66 12.27
C SER A 122 4.38 4.40 11.54
N ALA A 123 5.29 5.04 12.29
CA ALA A 123 6.42 5.76 11.72
C ALA A 123 7.45 4.81 11.08
N ALA A 124 7.77 3.71 11.75
CA ALA A 124 8.71 2.71 11.24
C ALA A 124 8.17 2.05 9.94
N MET A 125 6.88 1.76 9.92
CA MET A 125 6.22 1.16 8.76
C MET A 125 6.15 2.14 7.58
N LEU A 126 5.93 3.43 7.84
CA LEU A 126 6.03 4.46 6.80
C LEU A 126 7.47 4.61 6.28
N ALA A 127 8.45 4.63 7.18
CA ALA A 127 9.87 4.77 6.84
C ALA A 127 10.43 3.56 6.06
N SER A 128 9.81 2.38 6.20
CA SER A 128 10.19 1.19 5.44
C SER A 128 10.01 1.33 3.91
N GLY A 129 9.30 2.35 3.46
CA GLY A 129 9.00 2.57 2.04
C GLY A 129 7.96 1.61 1.47
N MET A 130 7.29 0.81 2.32
CA MET A 130 6.17 -0.02 1.87
C MET A 130 5.03 0.87 1.34
N PRO A 131 4.51 0.58 0.13
CA PRO A 131 3.34 1.28 -0.39
C PRO A 131 2.17 1.17 0.60
N PRO A 132 1.39 2.24 0.84
CA PRO A 132 0.24 2.20 1.74
C PRO A 132 -0.75 1.06 1.45
N GLN A 133 -0.85 0.63 0.19
CA GLN A 133 -1.68 -0.47 -0.27
C GLN A 133 -1.30 -1.82 0.35
N VAL A 134 -0.04 -2.01 0.76
CA VAL A 134 0.41 -3.19 1.51
C VAL A 134 -0.37 -3.30 2.82
N TYR A 135 -0.71 -2.18 3.45
CA TYR A 135 -1.53 -2.20 4.67
C TYR A 135 -2.94 -2.73 4.39
N GLU A 136 -3.60 -2.13 3.39
CA GLU A 136 -4.97 -2.47 3.01
C GLU A 136 -5.12 -3.93 2.54
N ILE A 137 -4.10 -4.45 1.83
CA ILE A 137 -4.14 -5.78 1.24
C ILE A 137 -3.61 -6.85 2.22
N PHE A 138 -2.52 -6.58 2.94
CA PHE A 138 -1.79 -7.60 3.70
C PHE A 138 -1.91 -7.47 5.21
N LEU A 139 -1.84 -6.25 5.76
CA LEU A 139 -1.76 -6.08 7.21
C LEU A 139 -3.11 -6.08 7.90
N LYS A 140 -4.17 -5.70 7.19
CA LYS A 140 -5.54 -5.71 7.71
C LYS A 140 -5.96 -7.05 8.31
N ARG A 141 -5.54 -8.17 7.72
CA ARG A 141 -5.83 -9.53 8.23
C ARG A 141 -5.21 -9.83 9.60
N PHE A 142 -4.17 -9.11 10.03
CA PHE A 142 -3.57 -9.30 11.35
C PHE A 142 -4.21 -8.46 12.46
N VAL A 143 -5.22 -7.65 12.13
CA VAL A 143 -5.89 -6.79 13.12
C VAL A 143 -6.69 -7.63 14.11
N VAL A 144 -6.40 -7.46 15.40
CA VAL A 144 -7.09 -8.13 16.52
C VAL A 144 -7.89 -7.14 17.37
N GLY A 145 -7.78 -5.84 17.08
CA GLY A 145 -8.48 -4.83 17.84
C GLY A 145 -8.01 -3.41 17.60
N ARG A 146 -8.35 -2.54 18.54
CA ARG A 146 -8.03 -1.11 18.54
C ARG A 146 -7.42 -0.70 19.86
N LEU A 147 -6.52 0.27 19.80
CA LEU A 147 -5.96 0.91 20.99
C LEU A 147 -7.00 1.89 21.55
N VAL A 148 -7.32 1.78 22.84
CA VAL A 148 -8.17 2.74 23.56
C VAL A 148 -7.34 3.52 24.56
N SER A 149 -7.62 4.81 24.71
CA SER A 149 -7.06 5.59 25.80
C SER A 149 -7.87 5.35 27.08
N ILE A 150 -7.24 5.51 28.24
CA ILE A 150 -7.88 5.31 29.56
C ILE A 150 -9.13 6.20 29.71
N SER A 151 -9.17 7.32 28.99
CA SER A 151 -10.31 8.25 28.96
C SER A 151 -11.54 7.71 28.21
N ASP A 152 -11.39 6.66 27.39
CA ASP A 152 -12.43 6.15 26.49
C ASP A 152 -13.21 4.96 27.07
N GLU A 153 -12.69 4.28 28.10
CA GLU A 153 -13.36 3.13 28.72
C GLU A 153 -14.67 3.52 29.42
N GLY A 154 -14.78 4.76 29.91
CA GLY A 154 -15.96 5.27 30.61
C GLY A 154 -17.14 5.67 29.72
N LYS A 155 -17.02 5.63 28.39
CA LYS A 155 -18.11 6.03 27.46
C LYS A 155 -18.94 4.88 26.91
N ASN A 156 -18.51 3.63 27.05
CA ASN A 156 -19.13 2.50 26.36
C ASN A 156 -20.14 1.67 27.20
N MET A 157 -20.48 2.11 28.42
CA MET A 157 -21.47 1.43 29.28
C MET A 157 -22.84 2.13 29.37
N ASN A 158 -23.05 3.24 28.64
CA ASN A 158 -24.23 4.10 28.85
C ASN A 158 -25.28 4.00 27.73
N ASN A 159 -25.19 3.03 26.82
CA ASN A 159 -26.05 2.94 25.63
C ASN A 159 -26.83 1.61 25.53
N ALA A 160 -27.11 0.98 26.67
CA ALA A 160 -28.00 -0.17 26.75
C ALA A 160 -29.10 0.13 27.78
N GLU A 161 -30.05 0.98 27.38
CA GLU A 161 -31.33 1.17 28.05
C GLU A 161 -32.46 1.11 27.01
#